data_AF-A0A7S3SVQ7-F1
#
_entry.id   AF-A0A7S3SVQ7-F1
#
_cell.length_a   1.000
_cell.length_b   1.000
_cell.length_c   1.000
_cell.angle_alpha   90.00
_cell.angle_beta   90.00
_cell.angle_gamma   90.00
#
_symmetry.space_group_name_H-M   'P 1'
#
loop_
_entity.id
_entity.type
_entity.pdbx_description
1 polymer ?
#
loop_
_entity_poly.entity_id
_entity_poly.type
_entity_poly.pdbx_seq_one_letter_code
_entity_poly.pdbx_strand_id
1 'polypeptide(L)'
;MVYSGGADCHKCKKPTFPITDDDQNERSVTDKTCCLLLIVTVAIMGSTYAWSVFNGDTRRLTHGFDHQGRLCGIDKGVESRPFLYYCGSNEWDGAFPKRLVFQSKSCVEACPTNATQFVPCLTHAFVNFTELGRAPETVGGTQVTFVSTLNMDVTQSITLQKGYPSEAYRGKYCVPVHGNSTTGDNLRSELQNG
;
A
#
# COMPACT_ATOMS: atom_id res chain seq x y z
N MET A 1 18.51 35.35 -25.61
CA MET A 1 18.24 36.34 -24.55
C MET A 1 19.16 36.05 -23.39
N VAL A 2 20.10 36.95 -23.13
CA VAL A 2 21.13 36.86 -22.11
C VAL A 2 20.67 37.73 -20.95
N TYR A 3 20.41 37.14 -19.79
CA TYR A 3 20.18 37.89 -18.55
C TYR A 3 21.48 37.90 -17.75
N SER A 4 22.27 38.96 -17.95
CA SER A 4 23.27 39.42 -17.00
C SER A 4 22.55 40.22 -15.91
N GLY A 5 22.47 39.65 -14.72
CA GLY A 5 21.97 40.32 -13.53
C GLY A 5 23.01 40.26 -12.43
N GLY A 6 23.94 41.20 -12.44
CA GLY A 6 24.85 41.45 -11.32
C GLY A 6 24.07 42.09 -10.18
N ALA A 7 24.02 41.41 -9.04
CA ALA A 7 23.54 42.00 -7.79
C ALA A 7 24.76 42.33 -6.91
N ASP A 8 24.95 43.62 -6.71
CA ASP A 8 25.90 44.22 -5.78
C ASP A 8 25.68 43.70 -4.35
N CYS A 9 26.67 43.00 -3.80
CA CYS A 9 26.69 42.63 -2.38
C CYS A 9 27.15 43.84 -1.55
N HIS A 10 26.26 44.81 -1.37
CA HIS A 10 26.48 46.00 -0.55
C HIS A 10 26.32 45.67 0.95
N LYS A 11 27.19 44.80 1.46
CA LYS A 11 27.59 44.55 2.88
C LYS A 11 28.14 43.12 3.01
N CYS A 12 29.31 42.86 2.43
CA CYS A 12 30.15 41.75 2.88
C CYS A 12 30.58 42.04 4.33
N LYS A 13 29.82 41.53 5.31
CA LYS A 13 30.36 41.33 6.66
C LYS A 13 31.58 40.42 6.50
N LYS A 14 32.75 40.93 6.91
CA LYS A 14 33.97 40.11 6.96
C LYS A 14 33.66 38.86 7.79
N PRO A 15 34.09 37.66 7.38
CA PRO A 15 34.03 36.51 8.26
C PRO A 15 34.91 36.84 9.47
N THR A 16 34.30 37.05 10.63
CA THR A 16 35.02 37.14 11.89
C THR A 16 35.41 35.72 12.29
N PHE A 17 36.41 35.20 11.61
CA PHE A 17 37.22 34.09 12.09
C PHE A 17 38.65 34.64 12.20
N PRO A 18 39.20 34.58 13.41
CA PRO A 18 40.06 33.46 13.72
C PRO A 18 39.29 32.45 14.57
N ILE A 19 39.41 31.16 14.23
CA ILE A 19 39.27 30.11 15.24
C ILE A 19 40.50 30.32 16.13
N THR A 20 40.36 31.10 17.19
CA THR A 20 41.32 31.06 18.28
C THR A 20 41.22 29.67 18.90
N ASP A 21 42.35 29.03 19.13
CA ASP A 21 42.48 27.80 19.91
C ASP A 21 42.14 28.12 21.39
N ASP A 22 40.90 28.54 21.65
CA ASP A 22 40.40 28.85 22.98
C ASP A 22 40.03 27.55 23.68
N ASP A 23 40.77 27.31 24.75
CA ASP A 23 40.52 26.39 25.85
C ASP A 23 40.09 24.98 25.47
N GLN A 24 41.00 24.03 25.70
CA GLN A 24 40.65 22.63 25.97
C GLN A 24 39.84 22.54 27.27
N ASN A 25 38.65 23.12 27.31
CA ASN A 25 37.61 22.67 28.21
C ASN A 25 37.32 21.24 27.80
N GLU A 26 37.73 20.27 28.63
CA GLU A 26 37.31 18.88 28.51
C GLU A 26 35.80 18.90 28.31
N ARG A 27 35.35 18.54 27.10
CA ARG A 27 33.93 18.53 26.76
C ARG A 27 33.28 17.45 27.61
N SER A 28 32.79 17.85 28.77
CA SER A 28 32.01 16.99 29.65
C SER A 28 30.79 16.54 28.87
N VAL A 29 30.67 15.23 28.66
CA VAL A 29 29.55 14.60 27.97
C VAL A 29 28.27 15.04 28.67
N THR A 30 27.63 16.08 28.13
CA THR A 30 26.53 16.79 28.80
C THR A 30 25.22 16.00 28.70
N ASP A 31 25.25 14.84 28.04
CA ASP A 31 24.04 14.10 27.74
C ASP A 31 24.16 12.58 27.95
N LYS A 32 24.65 12.19 29.13
CA LYS A 32 24.65 10.78 29.56
C LYS A 32 23.22 10.23 29.62
N THR A 33 22.25 11.07 29.99
CA THR A 33 20.85 10.68 30.11
C THR A 33 20.21 10.40 28.75
N CYS A 34 20.39 11.25 27.72
CA CYS A 34 19.86 10.92 26.39
C CYS A 34 20.62 9.76 25.74
N CYS A 35 21.91 9.59 26.01
CA CYS A 35 22.64 8.41 25.54
C CYS A 35 22.03 7.11 26.11
N LEU A 36 21.69 7.09 27.41
CA LEU A 36 20.97 5.96 28.02
C LEU A 36 19.58 5.75 27.40
N LEU A 37 18.80 6.82 27.19
CA LEU A 37 17.49 6.72 26.54
C LEU A 37 17.59 6.19 25.10
N LEU A 38 18.63 6.60 24.35
CA LEU A 38 18.89 6.10 23.01
C LEU A 38 19.21 4.60 23.03
N ILE A 39 20.09 4.16 23.93
CA ILE A 39 20.44 2.73 24.08
C ILE A 39 19.20 1.92 24.44
N VAL A 40 18.38 2.39 25.38
CA VAL A 40 17.12 1.73 25.76
C VAL A 40 16.18 1.63 24.56
N THR A 41 16.03 2.70 23.78
CA THR A 41 15.17 2.72 22.59
C THR A 41 15.65 1.73 21.53
N VAL A 42 16.96 1.69 21.24
CA VAL A 42 17.55 0.72 20.30
C VAL A 42 17.38 -0.71 20.81
N ALA A 43 17.54 -0.96 22.11
CA ALA A 43 17.31 -2.27 22.70
C ALA A 43 15.83 -2.73 22.57
N ILE A 44 14.88 -1.82 22.76
CA ILE A 44 13.44 -2.11 22.55
C ILE A 44 13.15 -2.40 21.07
N MET A 45 13.69 -1.61 20.14
CA MET A 45 13.53 -1.88 18.70
C MET A 45 14.18 -3.22 18.29
N GLY A 46 15.38 -3.53 18.79
CA GLY A 46 16.07 -4.79 18.51
C GLY A 46 15.33 -6.00 19.07
N SER A 47 14.81 -5.91 20.30
CA SER A 47 14.05 -6.99 20.93
C SER A 47 12.69 -7.23 20.26
N THR A 48 11.95 -6.17 19.90
CA THR A 48 10.70 -6.30 19.14
C THR A 48 10.94 -6.87 17.74
N TYR A 49 12.01 -6.48 17.06
CA TYR A 49 12.41 -7.07 15.79
C TYR A 49 12.73 -8.57 15.94
N ALA A 50 13.60 -8.94 16.88
CA ALA A 50 13.94 -10.35 17.13
C ALA A 50 12.68 -11.17 17.47
N TRP A 51 11.82 -10.67 18.35
CA TRP A 51 10.55 -11.32 18.68
C TRP A 51 9.66 -11.51 17.46
N SER A 52 9.59 -10.51 16.56
CA SER A 52 8.83 -10.59 15.31
C SER A 52 9.40 -11.59 14.31
N VAL A 53 10.72 -11.80 14.30
CA VAL A 53 11.36 -12.80 13.43
C VAL A 53 11.09 -14.22 13.93
N PHE A 54 11.09 -14.43 15.25
CA PHE A 54 10.86 -15.77 15.84
C PHE A 54 9.39 -16.15 15.93
N ASN A 55 8.50 -15.20 16.22
CA ASN A 55 7.07 -15.46 16.44
C ASN A 55 6.17 -14.96 15.31
N GLY A 56 6.69 -14.10 14.43
CA GLY A 56 5.94 -13.55 13.32
C GLY A 56 5.93 -14.48 12.11
N ASP A 57 4.82 -14.45 11.37
CA ASP A 57 4.71 -15.17 10.12
C ASP A 57 5.29 -14.34 8.96
N THR A 58 6.58 -14.53 8.67
CA THR A 58 7.29 -13.87 7.56
C THR A 58 6.67 -14.16 6.19
N ARG A 59 5.85 -15.21 6.07
CA ARG A 59 5.17 -15.55 4.81
C ARG A 59 4.16 -14.48 4.41
N ARG A 60 3.62 -13.73 5.37
CA ARG A 60 2.73 -12.57 5.16
C ARG A 60 3.39 -11.42 4.39
N LEU A 61 4.72 -11.30 4.45
CA LEU A 61 5.45 -10.28 3.69
C LEU A 61 5.77 -10.73 2.26
N THR A 62 5.80 -12.05 2.03
CA THR A 62 6.29 -12.61 0.76
C THR A 62 5.19 -13.15 -0.14
N HIS A 63 3.99 -13.42 0.40
CA HIS A 63 2.83 -13.90 -0.34
C HIS A 63 1.76 -12.82 -0.42
N GLY A 64 1.04 -12.83 -1.53
CA GLY A 64 -0.14 -12.01 -1.71
C GLY A 64 -1.32 -12.51 -0.88
N PHE A 65 -2.24 -11.59 -0.60
CA PHE A 65 -3.52 -11.88 0.04
C PHE A 65 -4.65 -11.71 -0.98
N ASP A 66 -5.61 -12.63 -0.98
CA ASP A 66 -6.85 -12.44 -1.73
C ASP A 66 -7.76 -11.39 -1.06
N HIS A 67 -8.89 -11.12 -1.72
CA HIS A 67 -9.94 -10.24 -1.23
C HIS A 67 -10.58 -10.67 0.11
N GLN A 68 -10.39 -11.92 0.56
CA GLN A 68 -10.86 -12.42 1.85
C GLN A 68 -9.77 -12.36 2.93
N GLY A 69 -8.58 -11.84 2.61
CA GLY A 69 -7.45 -11.75 3.54
C GLY A 69 -6.69 -13.05 3.73
N ARG A 70 -6.86 -14.04 2.83
CA ARG A 70 -6.16 -15.33 2.88
C ARG A 70 -4.84 -15.27 2.11
N LEU A 71 -3.78 -15.87 2.65
CA LEU A 71 -2.49 -16.03 1.95
C LEU A 71 -2.61 -17.09 0.85
N CYS A 72 -2.34 -16.67 -0.38
CA CYS A 72 -2.27 -17.57 -1.52
C CYS A 72 -1.20 -18.65 -1.30
N GLY A 73 -1.60 -19.92 -1.43
CA GLY A 73 -0.74 -21.09 -1.27
C GLY A 73 -0.51 -21.56 0.17
N ILE A 74 -1.10 -20.91 1.19
CA ILE A 74 -0.86 -21.24 2.60
C ILE A 74 -2.15 -21.47 3.39
N ASP A 75 -3.12 -20.57 3.26
CA ASP A 75 -4.35 -20.64 4.05
C ASP A 75 -5.33 -21.68 3.52
N LYS A 76 -6.25 -22.12 4.39
CA LYS A 76 -7.24 -23.14 4.06
C LYS A 76 -8.15 -22.72 2.90
N GLY A 77 -8.28 -23.57 1.89
CA GLY A 77 -9.06 -23.35 0.67
C GLY A 77 -8.32 -22.63 -0.46
N VAL A 78 -7.07 -22.20 -0.23
CA VAL A 78 -6.20 -21.58 -1.25
C VAL A 78 -4.79 -22.21 -1.27
N GLU A 79 -4.61 -23.39 -0.67
CA GLU A 79 -3.33 -24.10 -0.62
C GLU A 79 -2.85 -24.50 -2.02
N SER A 80 -3.75 -24.88 -2.91
CA SER A 80 -3.45 -25.20 -4.32
C SER A 80 -3.36 -23.96 -5.22
N ARG A 81 -3.48 -22.75 -4.66
CA ARG A 81 -3.56 -21.49 -5.42
C ARG A 81 -2.42 -20.55 -5.01
N PRO A 82 -1.16 -20.83 -5.39
CA PRO A 82 0.00 -20.11 -4.89
C PRO A 82 0.20 -18.73 -5.53
N PHE A 83 -0.48 -18.44 -6.65
CA PHE A 83 -0.28 -17.19 -7.37
C PHE A 83 -1.33 -16.13 -7.03
N LEU A 84 -0.87 -14.90 -6.80
CA LEU A 84 -1.72 -13.74 -6.66
C LEU A 84 -2.01 -13.12 -8.03
N TYR A 85 -3.29 -13.04 -8.38
CA TYR A 85 -3.79 -12.37 -9.58
C TYR A 85 -4.49 -11.05 -9.22
N TYR A 86 -4.20 -10.00 -10.01
CA TYR A 86 -4.83 -8.68 -9.88
C TYR A 86 -6.00 -8.58 -10.85
N CYS A 87 -7.18 -8.25 -10.34
CA CYS A 87 -8.35 -8.10 -11.19
C CYS A 87 -8.32 -6.77 -11.95
N GLY A 88 -8.84 -6.80 -13.18
CA GLY A 88 -8.94 -5.62 -14.04
C GLY A 88 -10.20 -4.80 -13.78
N SER A 89 -10.22 -3.58 -14.30
CA SER A 89 -11.45 -2.81 -14.45
C SER A 89 -12.39 -3.46 -15.49
N ASN A 90 -13.66 -3.02 -15.50
CA ASN A 90 -14.63 -3.44 -16.51
C ASN A 90 -14.38 -2.81 -17.89
N GLU A 91 -13.42 -1.89 -18.00
CA GLU A 91 -13.02 -1.29 -19.28
C GLU A 91 -11.84 -2.05 -19.87
N TRP A 92 -12.00 -2.52 -21.11
CA TRP A 92 -11.02 -3.36 -21.78
C TRP A 92 -10.44 -2.68 -23.01
N ASP A 93 -9.17 -2.95 -23.28
CA ASP A 93 -8.45 -2.59 -24.49
C ASP A 93 -7.82 -3.87 -25.08
N GLY A 94 -8.51 -4.45 -26.05
CA GLY A 94 -8.16 -5.76 -26.61
C GLY A 94 -8.25 -6.89 -25.57
N ALA A 95 -7.11 -7.52 -25.28
CA ALA A 95 -6.99 -8.65 -24.35
C ALA A 95 -6.70 -8.24 -22.90
N PHE A 96 -6.48 -6.95 -22.64
CA PHE A 96 -6.09 -6.43 -21.32
C PHE A 96 -7.15 -5.45 -20.79
N PRO A 97 -7.33 -5.35 -19.47
CA PRO A 97 -8.11 -4.26 -18.88
C PRO A 97 -7.35 -2.93 -19.05
N LYS A 98 -8.05 -1.80 -19.01
CA LYS A 98 -7.37 -0.49 -19.05
C LYS A 98 -6.64 -0.15 -17.76
N ARG A 99 -7.09 -0.70 -16.62
CA ARG A 99 -6.54 -0.46 -15.28
C ARG A 99 -6.64 -1.71 -14.43
N LEU A 100 -5.70 -1.88 -13.50
CA LEU A 100 -5.77 -2.91 -12.47
C LEU A 100 -6.42 -2.34 -11.21
N VAL A 101 -7.25 -3.13 -10.54
CA VAL A 101 -7.90 -2.77 -9.28
C VAL A 101 -7.13 -3.46 -8.16
N PHE A 102 -6.11 -2.79 -7.60
CA PHE A 102 -5.22 -3.34 -6.57
C PHE A 102 -5.93 -3.88 -5.32
N GLN A 103 -7.14 -3.41 -5.04
CA GLN A 103 -7.97 -3.90 -3.94
C GLN A 103 -8.64 -5.24 -4.27
N SER A 104 -8.92 -5.51 -5.55
CA SER A 104 -9.51 -6.76 -6.01
C SER A 104 -8.41 -7.72 -6.43
N LYS A 105 -8.02 -8.59 -5.49
CA LYS A 105 -7.03 -9.63 -5.71
C LYS A 105 -7.65 -11.01 -5.50
N SER A 106 -7.12 -12.00 -6.22
CA SER A 106 -7.60 -13.38 -6.14
C SER A 106 -6.44 -14.36 -6.20
N CYS A 107 -6.50 -15.42 -5.41
CA CYS A 107 -5.54 -16.51 -5.50
C CYS A 107 -5.93 -17.43 -6.65
N VAL A 108 -4.98 -17.76 -7.52
CA VAL A 108 -5.17 -18.66 -8.66
C VAL A 108 -4.13 -19.79 -8.65
N GLU A 109 -4.51 -20.94 -9.20
CA GLU A 109 -3.64 -22.11 -9.33
C GLU A 109 -2.57 -21.91 -10.40
N ALA A 110 -2.93 -21.24 -11.50
CA ALA A 110 -2.02 -20.86 -12.57
C ALA A 110 -2.39 -19.48 -13.12
N CYS A 111 -1.41 -18.74 -13.63
CA CYS A 111 -1.65 -17.44 -14.23
C CYS A 111 -2.42 -17.58 -15.54
N PRO A 112 -3.52 -16.81 -15.74
CA PRO A 112 -4.29 -16.90 -16.96
C PRO A 112 -3.48 -16.54 -18.19
N THR A 113 -3.48 -17.40 -19.20
CA THR A 113 -2.77 -17.15 -20.47
C THR A 113 -3.64 -16.42 -21.49
N ASN A 114 -4.97 -16.50 -21.33
CA ASN A 114 -5.94 -15.99 -22.28
C ASN A 114 -7.12 -15.37 -21.57
N ALA A 115 -7.84 -14.53 -22.31
CA ALA A 115 -9.04 -13.86 -21.81
C ALA A 115 -10.31 -14.75 -21.82
N THR A 116 -10.18 -16.05 -22.02
CA THR A 116 -11.29 -17.01 -21.92
C THR A 116 -11.40 -17.64 -20.54
N GLN A 117 -10.34 -17.55 -19.74
CA GLN A 117 -10.34 -18.05 -18.37
C GLN A 117 -11.01 -17.02 -17.46
N PHE A 118 -11.86 -17.49 -16.55
CA PHE A 118 -12.57 -16.63 -15.61
C PHE A 118 -11.93 -16.72 -14.24
N VAL A 119 -11.74 -15.57 -13.60
CA VAL A 119 -11.18 -15.47 -12.25
C VAL A 119 -12.22 -14.83 -11.32
N PRO A 120 -12.48 -15.40 -10.13
CA PRO A 120 -13.38 -14.77 -9.16
C PRO A 120 -12.73 -13.50 -8.62
N CYS A 121 -13.34 -12.37 -8.91
CA CYS A 121 -12.84 -11.03 -8.59
C CYS A 121 -13.87 -10.27 -7.76
N LEU A 122 -13.38 -9.50 -6.79
CA LEU A 122 -14.22 -8.63 -5.98
C LEU A 122 -14.59 -7.40 -6.82
N THR A 123 -15.87 -7.15 -7.03
CA THR A 123 -16.31 -5.94 -7.71
C THR A 123 -16.02 -4.72 -6.84
N HIS A 124 -15.90 -3.55 -7.46
CA HIS A 124 -15.85 -2.29 -6.73
C HIS A 124 -17.05 -2.20 -5.77
N ALA A 125 -16.83 -1.64 -4.59
CA ALA A 125 -17.89 -1.42 -3.61
C ALA A 125 -18.90 -0.41 -4.17
N PHE A 126 -20.17 -0.79 -4.20
CA PHE A 126 -21.24 0.16 -4.47
C PHE A 126 -21.72 0.68 -3.12
N VAL A 127 -21.61 1.99 -2.93
CA VAL A 127 -22.06 2.66 -1.72
C VAL A 127 -23.38 3.35 -2.03
N ASN A 128 -24.44 2.93 -1.37
CA ASN A 128 -25.73 3.58 -1.45
C ASN A 128 -25.94 4.44 -0.19
N PHE A 129 -26.20 5.73 -0.39
CA PHE A 129 -26.44 6.67 0.68
C PHE A 129 -27.94 6.97 0.73
N THR A 130 -28.56 6.71 1.87
CA THR A 130 -29.97 7.05 2.11
C THR A 130 -30.06 7.99 3.31
N GLU A 131 -30.60 9.19 3.08
CA GLU A 131 -30.88 10.14 4.14
C GLU A 131 -32.25 9.82 4.75
N LEU A 132 -32.27 9.40 6.02
CA LEU A 132 -33.51 9.06 6.74
C LEU A 132 -34.13 10.29 7.42
N GLY A 133 -33.48 11.46 7.33
CA GLY A 133 -33.94 12.70 7.96
C GLY A 133 -33.80 12.68 9.49
N ARG A 134 -34.66 13.45 10.17
CA ARG A 134 -34.71 13.49 11.64
C ARG A 134 -35.46 12.28 12.17
N ALA A 135 -34.73 11.33 12.72
CA ALA A 135 -35.30 10.19 13.44
C ALA A 135 -35.04 10.36 14.94
N PRO A 136 -36.08 10.28 15.80
CA PRO A 136 -35.88 10.15 17.23
C PRO A 136 -35.38 8.73 17.53
N GLU A 137 -34.17 8.62 18.08
CA GLU A 137 -33.60 7.35 18.49
C GLU A 137 -33.40 7.32 20.01
N THR A 138 -33.50 6.12 20.59
CA THR A 138 -33.30 5.95 22.03
C THR A 138 -31.95 5.29 22.26
N VAL A 139 -30.98 6.06 22.76
CA VAL A 139 -29.63 5.56 23.07
C VAL A 139 -29.49 5.52 24.59
N GLY A 140 -29.37 4.31 25.15
CA GLY A 140 -29.22 4.13 26.61
C GLY A 140 -30.44 4.60 27.43
N GLY A 141 -31.65 4.52 26.88
CA GLY A 141 -32.89 4.92 27.58
C GLY A 141 -33.21 6.41 27.55
N THR A 142 -32.36 7.24 26.95
CA THR A 142 -32.64 8.67 26.73
C THR A 142 -32.98 8.90 25.25
N GLN A 143 -34.03 9.66 24.98
CA GLN A 143 -34.44 10.01 23.62
C GLN A 143 -33.55 11.14 23.09
N VAL A 144 -32.82 10.88 22.02
CA VAL A 144 -31.95 11.86 21.35
C VAL A 144 -32.50 12.09 19.94
N THR A 145 -32.71 13.35 19.59
CA THR A 145 -33.20 13.74 18.26
C THR A 145 -32.01 14.05 17.37
N PHE A 146 -31.68 13.16 16.44
CA PHE A 146 -30.63 13.41 15.46
C PHE A 146 -31.12 14.44 14.42
N VAL A 147 -30.27 15.42 14.12
CA VAL A 147 -30.58 16.48 13.14
C VAL A 147 -30.68 15.94 11.72
N SER A 148 -29.88 14.92 11.41
CA SER A 148 -29.94 14.12 10.19
C SER A 148 -29.32 12.76 10.47
N THR A 149 -29.93 11.69 9.97
CA THR A 149 -29.39 10.33 10.01
C THR A 149 -29.07 9.90 8.59
N LEU A 150 -27.80 9.58 8.33
CA LEU A 150 -27.33 9.07 7.05
C LEU A 150 -27.09 7.57 7.19
N ASN A 151 -27.83 6.76 6.43
CA ASN A 151 -27.54 5.34 6.31
C ASN A 151 -26.63 5.10 5.10
N MET A 152 -25.55 4.34 5.30
CA MET A 152 -24.54 4.03 4.30
C MET A 152 -24.50 2.51 4.13
N ASP A 153 -25.08 2.02 3.03
CA ASP A 153 -25.06 0.60 2.69
C ASP A 153 -23.92 0.33 1.70
N VAL A 154 -22.95 -0.49 2.11
CA VAL A 154 -21.81 -0.88 1.27
C VAL A 154 -22.01 -2.30 0.77
N THR A 155 -22.25 -2.46 -0.53
CA THR A 155 -22.40 -3.78 -1.16
C THR A 155 -21.18 -4.11 -2.01
N GLN A 156 -20.57 -5.27 -1.73
CA GLN A 156 -19.50 -5.85 -2.54
C GLN A 156 -19.92 -7.24 -2.99
N SER A 157 -19.62 -7.59 -4.25
CA SER A 157 -19.97 -8.88 -4.82
C SER A 157 -18.74 -9.54 -5.42
N ILE A 158 -18.70 -10.87 -5.40
CA ILE A 158 -17.67 -11.64 -6.10
C ILE A 158 -18.25 -12.01 -7.46
N THR A 159 -17.61 -11.57 -8.53
CA THR A 159 -18.05 -11.88 -9.90
C THR A 159 -16.94 -12.61 -10.64
N LEU A 160 -17.33 -13.50 -11.54
CA LEU A 160 -16.39 -14.14 -12.46
C LEU A 160 -16.04 -13.15 -13.56
N GLN A 161 -14.84 -12.58 -13.48
CA GLN A 161 -14.33 -11.64 -14.48
C GLN A 161 -13.47 -12.37 -15.51
N LYS A 162 -13.47 -11.83 -16.72
CA LYS A 162 -12.57 -12.24 -17.80
C LYS A 162 -11.12 -12.10 -17.35
N GLY A 163 -10.28 -13.11 -17.58
CA GLY A 163 -8.84 -13.04 -17.35
C GLY A 163 -8.13 -12.16 -18.39
N TYR A 164 -6.86 -11.83 -18.15
CA TYR A 164 -5.97 -11.28 -19.18
C TYR A 164 -4.68 -12.10 -19.26
N PRO A 165 -4.00 -12.12 -20.43
CA PRO A 165 -2.73 -12.82 -20.59
C PRO A 165 -1.70 -12.36 -19.56
N SER A 166 -1.29 -13.28 -18.70
CA SER A 166 -0.36 -13.05 -17.60
C SER A 166 0.65 -14.17 -17.48
N GLU A 167 1.81 -13.84 -16.94
CA GLU A 167 2.90 -14.77 -16.68
C GLU A 167 3.26 -14.78 -15.19
N ALA A 168 3.81 -15.91 -14.73
CA ALA A 168 4.25 -16.04 -13.36
C ALA A 168 5.52 -15.20 -13.12
N TYR A 169 5.44 -14.27 -12.18
CA TYR A 169 6.54 -13.42 -11.73
C TYR A 169 6.96 -13.80 -10.32
N ARG A 170 8.27 -14.06 -10.15
CA ARG A 170 8.88 -14.52 -8.88
C ARG A 170 8.16 -15.70 -8.23
N GLY A 171 7.52 -16.55 -9.04
CA GLY A 171 6.81 -17.74 -8.58
C GLY A 171 5.57 -17.50 -7.70
N LYS A 172 5.10 -16.25 -7.58
CA LYS A 172 4.04 -15.88 -6.62
C LYS A 172 3.01 -14.90 -7.14
N TYR A 173 3.31 -14.18 -8.21
CA TYR A 173 2.44 -13.13 -8.74
C TYR A 173 2.15 -13.41 -10.21
N CYS A 174 0.95 -13.07 -10.66
CA CYS A 174 0.61 -13.03 -12.07
C CYS A 174 0.71 -11.59 -12.55
N VAL A 175 1.64 -11.34 -13.47
CA VAL A 175 1.85 -10.02 -14.07
C VAL A 175 1.49 -10.08 -15.55
N PRO A 176 1.01 -8.98 -16.16
CA PRO A 176 0.74 -8.93 -17.59
C PRO A 176 1.97 -9.37 -18.42
N VAL A 177 1.74 -10.17 -19.47
CA VAL A 177 2.80 -10.62 -20.38
C VAL A 177 3.45 -9.42 -21.07
N HIS A 178 4.77 -9.38 -21.09
CA HIS A 178 5.54 -8.29 -21.69
C HIS A 178 5.51 -8.35 -23.23
N GLY A 179 5.38 -7.20 -23.89
CA GLY A 179 5.54 -7.06 -25.35
C GLY A 179 4.38 -7.55 -26.20
N ASN A 180 3.27 -8.00 -25.60
CA ASN A 180 2.06 -8.41 -26.34
C ASN A 180 1.16 -7.21 -26.68
N SER A 181 1.20 -6.14 -25.89
CA SER A 181 0.42 -4.92 -26.09
C SER A 181 1.01 -3.76 -25.27
N THR A 182 0.98 -2.55 -25.80
CA THR A 182 1.35 -1.32 -25.09
C THR A 182 0.57 -1.18 -23.78
N THR A 183 -0.71 -1.57 -23.78
CA THR A 183 -1.55 -1.53 -22.57
C THR A 183 -1.07 -2.55 -21.54
N GLY A 184 -0.72 -3.76 -21.96
CA GLY A 184 -0.13 -4.77 -21.06
C GLY A 184 1.19 -4.32 -20.44
N ASP A 185 2.06 -3.67 -21.22
CA ASP A 185 3.33 -3.13 -20.73
C ASP A 185 3.13 -1.98 -19.73
N ASN A 186 2.16 -1.09 -20.00
CA ASN A 186 1.79 -0.02 -19.08
C ASN A 186 1.29 -0.59 -17.75
N LEU A 187 0.38 -1.56 -17.77
CA LEU A 187 -0.12 -2.21 -16.55
C LEU A 187 1.00 -2.91 -15.77
N ARG A 188 1.93 -3.56 -16.48
CA ARG A 188 3.09 -4.19 -15.83
C ARG A 188 3.97 -3.15 -15.15
N SER A 189 4.22 -2.01 -15.79
CA SER A 189 4.98 -0.92 -15.19
C SER A 189 4.28 -0.32 -13.97
N GLU A 190 2.95 -0.25 -13.98
CA GLU A 190 2.15 0.20 -12.84
C GLU A 190 2.32 -0.74 -11.63
N LEU A 191 2.35 -2.06 -11.86
CA LEU A 191 2.63 -3.05 -10.80
C LEU A 191 4.06 -2.99 -10.25
N GLN A 192 5.03 -2.50 -11.04
CA GLN A 192 6.43 -2.42 -10.62
C GLN A 192 6.76 -1.11 -9.91
N ASN A 193 6.00 -0.04 -10.20
CA ASN A 193 6.22 1.30 -9.67
C ASN A 193 5.29 1.66 -8.50
N GLY A 194 4.22 0.89 -8.27
CA GLY A 194 3.28 1.05 -7.15
C GLY A 194 3.73 0.31 -5.90
#